data_AF-A0A973FW01-F1
#
_entry.id   AF-A0A973FW01-F1
#
_cell.length_a   1.000
_cell.length_b   1.000
_cell.length_c   1.000
_cell.angle_alpha   90.00
_cell.angle_beta   90.00
_cell.angle_gamma   90.00
#
_symmetry.space_group_name_H-M   'P 1'
#
loop_
_entity.id
_entity.type
_entity.pdbx_description
1 polymer ?
#
loop_
_entity_poly.entity_id
_entity_poly.type
_entity_poly.pdbx_seq_one_letter_code
_entity_poly.pdbx_strand_id
1 'polypeptide(L)' 'RGRSTFNQKERKKYYDRFQEIVAEDQPYTFLYVPDELTIINKRFRGIEPAPIGLEYNFIKWYVPRDEQKFVMTP' A
#
# COMPACT_ATOMS: atom_id res chain seq x y z
N ARG A 1 0.04 7.27 -24.55
CA ARG A 1 1.24 6.40 -24.62
C ARG A 1 1.65 5.80 -23.27
N GLY A 2 1.29 6.38 -22.12
CA GLY A 2 1.57 5.79 -20.80
C GLY A 2 1.01 4.38 -20.63
N ARG A 3 -0.26 4.14 -20.97
CA ARG A 3 -0.91 2.81 -20.91
C ARG A 3 -0.30 1.78 -21.86
N SER A 4 0.19 2.21 -23.02
CA SER A 4 0.62 1.32 -24.11
C SER A 4 2.13 0.99 -24.08
N THR A 5 2.90 1.59 -23.17
CA THR A 5 4.35 1.42 -23.09
C THR A 5 4.72 0.45 -21.96
N PHE A 6 5.34 -0.69 -22.31
CA PHE A 6 5.79 -1.69 -21.34
C PHE A 6 7.11 -1.33 -20.66
N ASN A 7 8.00 -0.59 -21.34
CA ASN A 7 9.25 -0.11 -20.75
C ASN A 7 8.95 0.92 -19.64
N GLN A 8 9.40 0.62 -18.42
CA GLN A 8 9.09 1.45 -17.24
C GLN A 8 9.72 2.84 -17.31
N LYS A 9 10.97 2.95 -17.80
CA LYS A 9 11.68 4.24 -17.91
C LYS A 9 10.98 5.17 -18.90
N GLU A 10 10.54 4.62 -20.04
CA GLU A 10 9.77 5.38 -21.02
C GLU A 10 8.36 5.72 -20.52
N ARG A 11 7.71 4.80 -19.79
CA ARG A 11 6.38 5.07 -19.20
C ARG A 11 6.43 6.20 -18.18
N LYS A 12 7.47 6.28 -17.35
CA LYS A 12 7.66 7.31 -16.33
C LYS A 12 7.58 8.73 -16.92
N LYS A 13 8.26 8.98 -18.05
CA LYS A 13 8.26 10.28 -18.72
C LYS A 13 6.84 10.80 -19.02
N TYR A 14 5.93 9.91 -19.42
CA TYR A 14 4.54 10.27 -19.68
C TYR A 14 3.75 10.57 -18.40
N TYR A 15 4.04 9.89 -17.29
CA TYR A 15 3.40 10.16 -16.00
C TYR A 15 3.96 11.41 -15.33
N ASP A 16 5.24 11.70 -15.48
CA ASP A 16 5.84 12.97 -15.04
C ASP A 16 5.15 14.15 -15.72
N ARG A 17 4.99 14.11 -17.05
CA ARG A 17 4.27 15.15 -17.78
C ARG A 17 2.80 15.26 -17.36
N PHE A 18 2.15 14.16 -17.03
CA PHE A 18 0.78 14.18 -16.51
C PHE A 18 0.72 14.87 -15.14
N GLN A 19 1.67 14.59 -14.25
CA GLN A 19 1.75 15.23 -12.93
C GLN A 19 1.99 16.74 -13.04
N GLU A 20 2.83 17.18 -13.99
CA GLU A 20 3.01 18.61 -14.30
C GLU A 20 1.68 19.28 -14.68
N ILE A 21 0.94 18.69 -15.64
CA ILE A 21 -0.36 19.23 -16.08
C ILE A 21 -1.34 19.30 -14.90
N VAL A 22 -1.43 18.24 -14.10
CA VAL A 22 -2.33 18.20 -12.93
C VAL A 22 -1.92 19.25 -11.88
N ALA A 23 -0.62 19.50 -11.70
CA ALA A 23 -0.13 20.53 -10.81
C ALA A 23 -0.34 21.96 -11.35
N GLU A 24 -0.30 22.16 -12.66
CA GLU A 24 -0.55 23.46 -13.31
C GLU A 24 -2.05 23.80 -13.33
N ASP A 25 -2.89 22.86 -13.79
CA ASP A 25 -4.33 23.08 -13.98
C ASP A 25 -5.13 23.04 -12.66
N GLN A 26 -4.52 22.54 -11.58
CA GLN A 26 -5.11 22.46 -10.22
C GLN A 26 -6.58 21.96 -10.20
N PRO A 27 -6.91 20.80 -10.84
CA PRO A 27 -8.27 20.26 -10.74
C PRO A 27 -8.63 19.84 -9.30
N TYR A 28 -7.61 19.56 -8.49
CA TYR A 28 -7.68 19.36 -7.05
C TYR A 28 -6.47 20.03 -6.38
N THR A 29 -6.66 20.50 -5.15
CA THR A 29 -5.58 20.99 -4.30
C THR A 29 -5.02 19.85 -3.46
N PHE A 30 -3.85 19.34 -3.83
CA PHE A 30 -3.13 18.35 -3.03
C PHE A 30 -2.61 19.02 -1.75
N LEU A 31 -2.99 18.48 -0.59
CA LEU A 31 -2.60 19.05 0.72
C LEU A 31 -1.39 18.34 1.30
N TYR A 32 -1.52 17.04 1.61
CA TYR A 32 -0.46 16.22 2.20
C TYR A 32 -0.75 14.73 1.99
N VAL A 33 0.26 13.89 2.22
CA VAL A 33 0.11 12.44 2.36
C VAL A 33 -0.03 12.16 3.85
N PRO A 34 -1.15 11.57 4.32
CA PRO A 34 -1.35 11.32 5.74
C PRO A 34 -0.41 10.22 6.25
N ASP A 35 0.11 10.39 7.46
CA ASP A 35 0.72 9.29 8.20
C ASP A 35 -0.35 8.30 8.65
N GLU A 36 -0.03 7.01 8.59
CA GLU A 36 -0.91 5.95 9.08
C GLU A 36 -0.41 5.40 10.43
N LEU A 37 -1.31 5.33 11.43
CA LEU A 37 -1.04 4.72 12.73
C LEU A 37 -1.85 3.43 12.89
N THR A 38 -1.41 2.37 12.23
CA THR A 38 -2.06 1.05 12.32
C THR A 38 -1.65 0.32 13.60
N ILE A 39 -2.62 -0.14 14.39
CA ILE A 39 -2.39 -0.91 15.63
C ILE A 39 -2.82 -2.35 15.42
N ILE A 40 -1.87 -3.29 15.59
CA ILE A 40 -2.13 -4.73 15.48
C ILE A 40 -1.84 -5.39 16.83
N ASN A 41 -2.67 -6.37 17.18
CA ASN A 41 -2.47 -7.12 18.41
C ASN A 41 -1.11 -7.85 18.39
N LYS A 42 -0.37 -7.79 19.51
CA LYS A 42 0.92 -8.47 19.70
C LYS A 42 0.85 -9.99 19.59
N ARG A 43 -0.26 -10.62 19.23
CA ARG A 43 -0.33 -12.06 18.92
C ARG A 43 -0.03 -12.40 17.46
N PHE A 44 -0.17 -11.42 16.57
CA PHE A 44 0.12 -11.61 15.16
C PHE A 44 1.64 -11.57 14.92
N ARG A 45 2.13 -12.46 14.07
CA ARG A 45 3.53 -12.59 13.66
C ARG A 45 3.61 -12.59 12.12
N GLY A 46 4.78 -12.26 11.58
CA GLY A 46 5.00 -12.22 10.13
C GLY A 46 4.59 -10.91 9.44
N ILE A 47 4.29 -9.86 10.21
CA ILE A 47 3.96 -8.54 9.70
C ILE A 47 5.25 -7.86 9.22
N GLU A 48 5.26 -7.40 7.97
CA GLU A 48 6.37 -6.64 7.40
C GLU A 48 5.82 -5.29 6.92
N PRO A 49 6.44 -4.16 7.29
CA PRO A 49 6.06 -2.86 6.74
C PRO A 49 6.48 -2.70 5.27
N ALA A 50 5.60 -2.13 4.45
CA ALA A 50 5.94 -1.68 3.10
C ALA A 50 5.34 -0.30 2.80
N PRO A 51 5.87 0.43 1.79
CA PRO A 51 5.35 1.74 1.40
C PRO A 51 3.87 1.76 0.99
N ILE A 52 3.30 0.61 0.59
CA ILE A 52 1.89 0.47 0.19
C ILE A 52 0.99 0.01 1.35
N GLY A 53 1.53 -0.05 2.58
CA GLY A 53 0.82 -0.51 3.77
C GLY A 53 1.25 -1.90 4.22
N LEU A 54 0.61 -2.38 5.29
CA LEU A 54 0.97 -3.65 5.97
C LEU A 54 0.37 -4.89 5.27
N GLU A 55 -0.73 -4.73 4.53
CA GLU A 55 -1.53 -5.86 4.04
C GLU A 55 -0.92 -6.60 2.85
N TYR A 56 0.13 -6.05 2.21
CA TYR A 56 0.73 -6.68 1.02
C TYR A 56 1.21 -8.12 1.28
N ASN A 57 1.56 -8.44 2.54
CA ASN A 57 2.02 -9.77 2.95
C ASN A 57 1.07 -10.46 3.95
N PHE A 58 -0.20 -10.02 4.05
CA PHE A 58 -1.20 -10.57 4.98
C PHE A 58 -1.28 -12.11 4.98
N ILE A 59 -1.13 -12.74 3.82
CA ILE A 59 -1.16 -14.22 3.68
C ILE A 59 -0.06 -14.95 4.46
N LYS A 60 0.98 -14.23 4.90
CA LYS A 60 2.07 -14.76 5.72
C LYS A 60 1.83 -14.55 7.22
N TRP A 61 0.80 -13.82 7.60
CA TRP A 61 0.53 -13.51 8.98
C TRP A 61 -0.04 -14.71 9.69
N TYR A 62 0.37 -14.92 10.93
CA TYR A 62 -0.13 -16.04 11.73
C TYR A 62 -0.17 -15.68 13.21
N VAL A 63 -0.94 -16.47 13.96
CA VAL A 63 -0.98 -16.46 15.42
C VAL A 63 -0.42 -17.80 15.91
N PRO A 64 0.63 -17.80 16.76
CA PRO A 64 1.13 -19.02 17.40
C PRO A 64 0.00 -19.81 18.07
N ARG A 65 0.08 -21.14 18.05
CA ARG A 65 -1.04 -22.03 18.44
C ARG A 65 -1.52 -21.80 19.87
N ASP A 66 -0.60 -21.50 20.77
CA ASP A 66 -0.82 -21.16 22.19
C ASP A 66 -1.49 -19.79 22.40
N GLU A 67 -1.40 -18.88 21.43
CA GLU A 67 -2.01 -17.54 21.47
C GLU A 67 -3.37 -17.47 20.71
N GLN A 68 -3.83 -18.58 20.11
CA GLN A 68 -5.10 -18.66 19.38
C GLN A 68 -6.30 -18.71 20.35
N LYS A 69 -7.21 -17.72 20.25
CA LYS A 69 -8.36 -17.57 21.15
C LYS A 69 -9.67 -18.17 20.64
N PHE A 70 -9.83 -18.21 19.33
CA PHE A 70 -11.07 -18.63 18.69
C PHE A 70 -10.78 -19.87 17.87
N VAL A 71 -11.31 -20.99 18.32
CA VAL A 71 -11.26 -22.26 17.59
C VAL A 71 -12.65 -22.44 16.99
N MET A 72 -12.74 -22.80 15.70
CA MET A 72 -14.05 -23.15 15.15
C MET A 72 -14.56 -24.37 15.90
N THR A 73 -15.62 -24.17 16.68
CA THR A 73 -16.44 -25.26 17.22
C THR A 73 -17.28 -25.80 16.06
N PRO A 74 -17.35 -27.13 15.86
CA PRO A 74 -18.21 -27.73 14.84
C PRO A 74 -19.69 -27.39 15.02
#